data_AF-A0A7S0A0I7-F1
#
_entry.id   AF-A0A7S0A0I7-F1
#
_cell.length_a   1.000
_cell.length_b   1.000
_cell.length_c   1.000
_cell.angle_alpha   90.00
_cell.angle_beta   90.00
_cell.angle_gamma   90.00
#
_symmetry.space_group_name_H-M   'P 1'
#
loop_
_entity.id
_entity.type
_entity.pdbx_description
1 polymer ?
#
loop_
_entity_poly.entity_id
_entity_poly.type
_entity_poly.pdbx_seq_one_letter_code
_entity_poly.pdbx_strand_id
1 'polypeptide(L)'
;GLGVVGIAAAVAGRAASVVLTDKEEMQPLLRRNIELNGLAGTCRAETLEWGRPPPAEWGAFGVVLAADVIYPTKDPVCLLALRETLFALCLPGSATVLVLAYHERAAEDRDFLRGELLPHFDLAVEEIGGEEDASDGHTSAVPAAATAFPSMAPCTRCQVYSGHRRA
;
A
#
# COMPACT_ATOMS: atom_id res chain seq x y z
N GLY A 1 3.79 3.10 -12.46
CA GLY A 1 3.74 1.64 -12.58
C GLY A 1 2.74 1.25 -13.65
N LEU A 2 2.43 -0.04 -13.77
CA LEU A 2 1.49 -0.55 -14.79
C LEU A 2 0.01 -0.39 -14.41
N GLY A 3 -0.29 -0.07 -13.15
CA GLY A 3 -1.66 0.09 -12.67
C GLY A 3 -2.40 -1.22 -12.34
N VAL A 4 -1.71 -2.37 -12.38
CA VAL A 4 -2.30 -3.71 -12.18
C VAL A 4 -3.16 -3.80 -10.91
N VAL A 5 -2.66 -3.29 -9.78
CA VAL A 5 -3.34 -3.37 -8.49
C VAL A 5 -4.62 -2.52 -8.47
N GLY A 6 -4.58 -1.31 -9.03
CA GLY A 6 -5.77 -0.45 -9.16
C GLY A 6 -6.81 -1.03 -10.12
N ILE A 7 -6.35 -1.62 -11.24
CA ILE A 7 -7.21 -2.33 -12.19
C ILE A 7 -7.87 -3.54 -11.53
N ALA A 8 -7.11 -4.33 -10.77
CA ALA A 8 -7.66 -5.46 -10.02
C ALA A 8 -8.70 -5.02 -8.98
N ALA A 9 -8.48 -3.89 -8.30
CA ALA A 9 -9.45 -3.32 -7.37
C ALA A 9 -10.75 -2.89 -8.07
N ALA A 10 -10.66 -2.33 -9.29
CA ALA A 10 -11.84 -1.99 -10.08
C ALA A 10 -12.62 -3.25 -10.52
N VAL A 11 -11.92 -4.26 -11.01
CA VAL A 11 -12.54 -5.47 -11.58
C VAL A 11 -13.01 -6.45 -10.50
N ALA A 12 -12.08 -6.93 -9.67
CA ALA A 12 -12.35 -7.97 -8.67
C ALA A 12 -12.87 -7.37 -7.37
N GLY A 13 -12.29 -6.24 -6.94
CA GLY A 13 -12.72 -5.51 -5.74
C GLY A 13 -14.03 -4.75 -5.91
N ARG A 14 -14.52 -4.61 -7.15
CA ARG A 14 -15.74 -3.85 -7.50
C ARG A 14 -15.72 -2.42 -6.96
N ALA A 15 -14.55 -1.79 -6.94
CA ALA A 15 -14.41 -0.40 -6.52
C ALA A 15 -15.28 0.51 -7.38
N ALA A 16 -16.06 1.39 -6.75
CA ALA A 16 -16.95 2.32 -7.46
C ALA A 16 -16.18 3.33 -8.32
N SER A 17 -14.99 3.73 -7.86
CA SER A 17 -14.05 4.58 -8.60
C SER A 17 -12.62 4.27 -8.16
N VAL A 18 -11.67 4.45 -9.08
CA VAL A 18 -10.24 4.26 -8.82
C VAL A 18 -9.44 5.39 -9.46
N VAL A 19 -8.54 5.98 -8.67
CA VAL A 19 -7.52 6.92 -9.15
C VAL A 19 -6.19 6.18 -9.18
N LEU A 20 -5.67 5.92 -10.37
CA LEU A 20 -4.36 5.31 -10.54
C LEU A 20 -3.33 6.43 -10.64
N THR A 21 -2.38 6.45 -9.72
CA THR A 21 -1.36 7.50 -9.67
C THR A 21 0.04 6.98 -9.94
N ASP A 22 0.82 7.82 -10.60
CA ASP A 22 2.28 7.67 -10.72
C ASP A 22 2.88 8.99 -11.24
N LYS A 23 4.16 8.98 -11.62
CA LYS A 23 4.82 10.13 -12.25
C LYS A 23 4.24 10.45 -13.63
N GLU A 24 4.49 11.65 -14.11
CA GLU A 24 3.95 12.15 -15.39
C GLU A 24 4.33 11.24 -16.58
N GLU A 25 5.56 10.71 -16.60
CA GLU A 25 6.03 9.83 -17.68
C GLU A 25 5.24 8.51 -17.78
N MET A 26 4.55 8.10 -16.72
CA MET A 26 3.76 6.87 -16.68
C MET A 26 2.30 7.07 -17.11
N GLN A 27 1.84 8.31 -17.25
CA GLN A 27 0.44 8.62 -17.56
C GLN A 27 -0.04 8.02 -18.89
N PRO A 28 0.74 8.06 -20.00
CA PRO A 28 0.32 7.42 -21.25
C PRO A 28 0.09 5.91 -21.08
N LEU A 29 0.94 5.24 -20.29
CA LEU A 29 0.84 3.80 -20.05
C LEU A 29 -0.36 3.45 -19.16
N LEU A 30 -0.59 4.22 -18.10
CA LEU A 30 -1.76 4.03 -17.23
C LEU A 30 -3.07 4.20 -18.00
N ARG A 31 -3.20 5.27 -18.79
CA ARG A 31 -4.38 5.50 -19.64
C ARG A 31 -4.60 4.35 -20.62
N ARG A 32 -3.53 3.90 -21.28
CA ARG A 32 -3.61 2.76 -22.20
C ARG A 32 -4.09 1.47 -21.51
N ASN A 33 -3.59 1.18 -20.31
CA ASN A 33 -3.98 -0.01 -19.57
C ASN A 33 -5.44 0.08 -19.06
N ILE A 34 -5.91 1.26 -18.68
CA ILE A 34 -7.33 1.49 -18.35
C ILE A 34 -8.22 1.19 -19.56
N GLU A 35 -7.87 1.72 -20.73
CA GLU A 35 -8.60 1.49 -21.98
C GLU A 35 -8.64 0.01 -22.38
N LEU A 36 -7.49 -0.67 -22.32
CA LEU A 36 -7.38 -2.09 -22.67
C LEU A 36 -8.26 -2.99 -21.80
N ASN A 37 -8.57 -2.56 -20.58
CA ASN A 37 -9.45 -3.27 -19.65
C ASN A 37 -10.91 -2.75 -19.68
N GLY A 38 -11.23 -1.78 -20.53
CA GLY A 38 -12.58 -1.22 -20.64
C GLY A 38 -13.04 -0.43 -19.41
N LEU A 39 -12.10 0.15 -18.65
CA LEU A 39 -12.36 0.74 -17.33
C LEU A 39 -12.45 2.27 -17.32
N ALA A 40 -12.55 2.94 -18.47
CA ALA A 40 -12.56 4.40 -18.54
C ALA A 40 -13.71 5.08 -17.75
N GLY A 41 -14.79 4.35 -17.46
CA GLY A 41 -15.90 4.84 -16.61
C GLY A 41 -15.68 4.70 -15.11
N THR A 42 -14.69 3.90 -14.68
CA THR A 42 -14.43 3.58 -13.26
C THR A 42 -13.04 4.04 -12.83
N CYS A 43 -12.06 3.97 -13.73
CA CYS A 43 -10.67 4.29 -13.48
C CYS A 43 -10.27 5.56 -14.21
N ARG A 44 -9.48 6.41 -13.54
CA ARG A 44 -8.74 7.51 -14.18
C ARG A 44 -7.27 7.46 -13.78
N ALA A 45 -6.42 7.94 -14.68
CA ALA A 45 -4.99 8.10 -14.43
C ALA A 45 -4.70 9.56 -14.10
N GLU A 46 -4.02 9.79 -12.98
CA GLU A 46 -3.63 11.12 -12.50
C GLU A 46 -2.16 11.13 -12.09
N THR A 47 -1.51 12.30 -12.17
CA THR A 47 -0.13 12.46 -11.73
C THR A 47 -0.07 12.71 -10.23
N LEU A 48 0.76 11.97 -9.52
CA LEU A 48 1.09 12.21 -8.11
C LEU A 48 2.56 11.93 -7.87
N GLU A 49 3.35 13.00 -7.74
CA GLU A 49 4.70 12.89 -7.22
C GLU A 49 4.65 12.72 -5.70
N TRP A 50 5.40 11.76 -5.17
CA TRP A 50 5.50 11.60 -3.71
C TRP A 50 6.08 12.85 -3.06
N GLY A 51 5.60 13.16 -1.86
CA GLY A 51 5.92 14.40 -1.14
C GLY A 51 5.13 15.62 -1.61
N ARG A 52 4.32 15.51 -2.67
CA ARG A 52 3.33 16.53 -3.05
C ARG A 52 1.98 16.21 -2.41
N PRO A 53 1.21 17.25 -2.02
CA PRO A 53 -0.14 17.04 -1.51
C PRO A 53 -1.04 16.49 -2.61
N PRO A 54 -1.94 15.52 -2.30
CA PRO A 54 -2.93 15.07 -3.25
C PRO A 54 -3.91 16.20 -3.60
N PRO A 55 -4.42 16.26 -4.85
CA PRO A 55 -5.43 17.23 -5.25
C PRO A 55 -6.69 17.16 -4.36
N ALA A 56 -7.18 18.32 -3.92
CA ALA A 56 -8.29 18.43 -2.97
C ALA A 56 -9.61 17.86 -3.54
N GLU A 57 -9.78 17.91 -4.85
CA GLU A 57 -10.94 17.40 -5.58
C GLU A 57 -11.07 15.87 -5.54
N TRP A 58 -10.03 15.14 -5.10
CA TRP A 58 -10.13 13.69 -4.93
C TRP A 58 -11.01 13.31 -3.73
N GLY A 59 -11.13 14.19 -2.74
CA GLY A 59 -11.83 13.88 -1.50
C GLY A 59 -11.13 12.78 -0.68
N ALA A 60 -11.91 12.05 0.11
CA ALA A 60 -11.41 10.95 0.93
C ALA A 60 -11.55 9.60 0.20
N PHE A 61 -10.56 8.72 0.38
CA PHE A 61 -10.59 7.36 -0.16
C PHE A 61 -11.02 6.37 0.92
N GLY A 62 -11.80 5.35 0.55
CA GLY A 62 -12.06 4.21 1.45
C GLY A 62 -10.83 3.31 1.59
N VAL A 63 -10.02 3.20 0.54
CA VAL A 63 -8.84 2.33 0.49
C VAL A 63 -7.71 3.03 -0.27
N VAL A 64 -6.49 2.94 0.26
CA VAL A 64 -5.25 3.31 -0.40
C VAL A 64 -4.46 2.04 -0.66
N LEU A 65 -4.10 1.79 -1.92
CA LEU A 65 -3.34 0.61 -2.34
C LEU A 65 -1.91 1.02 -2.69
N ALA A 66 -0.94 0.35 -2.08
CA ALA A 66 0.48 0.59 -2.30
C ALA A 66 1.17 -0.77 -2.51
N ALA A 67 1.78 -0.97 -3.67
CA ALA A 67 2.42 -2.24 -4.00
C ALA A 67 3.84 -2.02 -4.48
N ASP A 68 4.80 -2.64 -3.77
CA ASP A 68 6.22 -2.59 -4.06
C ASP A 68 6.78 -1.15 -4.16
N VAL A 69 6.21 -0.25 -3.34
CA VAL A 69 6.61 1.17 -3.28
C VAL A 69 7.77 1.43 -2.31
N ILE A 70 8.07 0.48 -1.43
CA ILE A 70 9.24 0.49 -0.56
C ILE A 70 10.31 -0.38 -1.22
N TYR A 71 11.41 0.24 -1.59
CA TYR A 71 12.55 -0.42 -2.23
C TYR A 71 13.82 0.40 -1.99
N PRO A 72 15.01 -0.20 -2.16
CA PRO A 72 16.27 0.52 -2.06
C PRO A 72 16.33 1.67 -3.08
N THR A 73 16.27 2.90 -2.59
CA THR A 73 16.40 4.10 -3.41
C THR A 73 17.82 4.64 -3.33
N LYS A 74 18.28 5.31 -4.39
CA LYS A 74 19.55 6.07 -4.35
C LYS A 74 19.44 7.34 -3.49
N ASP A 75 18.21 7.80 -3.27
CA ASP A 75 17.89 9.00 -2.51
C ASP A 75 16.93 8.64 -1.37
N PRO A 76 17.37 8.68 -0.09
CA PRO A 76 16.53 8.37 1.05
C PRO A 76 15.34 9.34 1.20
N VAL A 77 15.39 10.53 0.60
CA VAL A 77 14.27 11.49 0.61
C VAL A 77 13.05 10.93 -0.11
N CYS A 78 13.22 10.02 -1.08
CA CYS A 78 12.09 9.40 -1.79
C CYS A 78 11.16 8.61 -0.85
N LEU A 79 11.71 7.86 0.12
CA LEU A 79 10.89 7.08 1.05
C LEU A 79 10.19 7.99 2.07
N LEU A 80 10.85 9.06 2.52
CA LEU A 80 10.19 10.08 3.34
C LEU A 80 9.06 10.79 2.58
N ALA A 81 9.28 11.10 1.30
CA ALA A 81 8.26 11.69 0.46
C ALA A 81 7.04 10.74 0.28
N LEU A 82 7.29 9.43 0.12
CA LEU A 82 6.23 8.42 0.11
C LEU A 82 5.45 8.42 1.43
N ARG A 83 6.14 8.45 2.57
CA ARG A 83 5.51 8.53 3.91
C ARG A 83 4.56 9.71 4.00
N GLU A 84 5.02 10.91 3.63
CA GLU A 84 4.19 12.12 3.67
C GLU A 84 2.96 12.01 2.77
N THR A 85 3.10 11.44 1.58
CA THR A 85 1.97 11.19 0.68
C THR A 85 0.97 10.21 1.29
N LEU A 86 1.43 9.12 1.92
CA LEU A 86 0.55 8.16 2.59
C LEU A 86 -0.20 8.80 3.77
N PHE A 87 0.44 9.66 4.56
CA PHE A 87 -0.21 10.40 5.64
C PHE A 87 -1.24 11.40 5.13
N ALA A 88 -0.96 12.08 4.02
CA ALA A 88 -1.90 13.01 3.40
C ALA A 88 -3.14 12.29 2.83
N LEU A 89 -3.00 11.06 2.35
CA LEU A 89 -4.10 10.23 1.85
C LEU A 89 -4.87 9.51 2.98
N CYS A 90 -4.19 9.21 4.09
CA CYS A 90 -4.73 8.43 5.22
C CYS A 90 -4.89 9.30 6.47
N LEU A 91 -5.74 10.32 6.39
CA LEU A 91 -5.89 11.32 7.45
C LEU A 91 -6.30 10.69 8.80
N PRO A 92 -5.77 11.19 9.93
CA PRO A 92 -6.23 10.88 11.28
C PRO A 92 -7.75 10.88 11.45
N GLY A 93 -8.30 9.76 11.95
CA GLY A 93 -9.73 9.61 12.21
C GLY A 93 -10.58 9.32 10.98
N SER A 94 -9.96 9.14 9.81
CA SER A 94 -10.67 8.68 8.61
C SER A 94 -10.93 7.18 8.65
N ALA A 95 -11.95 6.73 7.92
CA ALA A 95 -12.24 5.31 7.73
C ALA A 95 -11.37 4.66 6.63
N THR A 96 -10.34 5.36 6.15
CA THR A 96 -9.43 4.89 5.09
C THR A 96 -8.71 3.63 5.55
N VAL A 97 -8.48 2.68 4.64
CA VAL A 97 -7.62 1.52 4.90
C VAL A 97 -6.42 1.57 3.98
N LEU A 98 -5.21 1.53 4.54
CA LEU A 98 -3.98 1.35 3.77
C LEU A 98 -3.74 -0.15 3.58
N VAL A 99 -3.65 -0.61 2.33
CA VAL A 99 -3.18 -1.95 1.98
C VAL A 99 -1.82 -1.81 1.30
N LEU A 100 -0.79 -2.26 2.01
CA LEU A 100 0.60 -2.16 1.58
C LEU A 100 1.17 -3.56 1.34
N ALA A 101 1.53 -3.86 0.11
CA ALA A 101 2.30 -5.04 -0.24
C ALA A 101 3.74 -4.63 -0.55
N TYR A 102 4.73 -5.31 0.01
CA TYR A 102 6.13 -5.06 -0.31
C TYR A 102 6.98 -6.33 -0.25
N HIS A 103 8.12 -6.29 -0.93
CA HIS A 103 9.17 -7.29 -0.80
C HIS A 103 10.36 -6.68 -0.06
N GLU A 104 10.76 -7.27 1.06
CA GLU A 104 11.98 -6.90 1.80
C GLU A 104 13.20 -7.31 0.97
N ARG A 105 13.87 -6.33 0.36
CA ARG A 105 15.08 -6.53 -0.46
C ARG A 105 16.33 -6.24 0.35
N ALA A 106 16.22 -5.35 1.33
CA ALA A 106 17.29 -5.00 2.25
C ALA A 106 16.72 -4.67 3.65
N ALA A 107 17.59 -4.66 4.67
CA ALA A 107 17.18 -4.37 6.05
C ALA A 107 16.58 -2.96 6.18
N GLU A 108 17.04 -2.02 5.35
CA GLU A 108 16.56 -0.64 5.27
C GLU A 108 15.08 -0.56 4.87
N ASP A 109 14.57 -1.49 4.06
CA ASP A 109 13.15 -1.54 3.68
C ASP A 109 12.29 -1.84 4.92
N ARG A 110 12.71 -2.84 5.69
CA ARG A 110 12.05 -3.24 6.95
C ARG A 110 12.17 -2.15 8.00
N ASP A 111 13.34 -1.55 8.12
CA ASP A 111 13.60 -0.51 9.12
C ASP A 111 12.79 0.76 8.81
N PHE A 112 12.69 1.16 7.55
CA PHE A 112 11.76 2.22 7.12
C PHE A 112 10.31 1.86 7.44
N LEU A 113 9.87 0.67 7.04
CA LEU A 113 8.49 0.25 7.29
C LEU A 113 8.15 0.28 8.78
N ARG A 114 8.94 -0.40 9.62
CA ARG A 114 8.69 -0.54 11.06
C ARG A 114 8.97 0.73 11.86
N GLY A 115 9.93 1.55 11.44
CA GLY A 115 10.37 2.74 12.17
C GLY A 115 9.64 4.02 11.75
N GLU A 116 9.38 4.19 10.45
CA GLU A 116 8.92 5.47 9.89
C GLU A 116 7.45 5.47 9.48
N LEU A 117 6.92 4.32 9.05
CA LEU A 117 5.55 4.25 8.52
C LEU A 117 4.57 3.65 9.53
N LEU A 118 4.81 2.42 9.94
CA LEU A 118 3.89 1.61 10.74
C LEU A 118 3.50 2.19 12.11
N PRO A 119 4.38 2.88 12.86
CA PRO A 119 4.00 3.45 14.15
C PRO A 119 2.86 4.47 14.11
N HIS A 120 2.51 4.97 12.92
CA HIS A 120 1.46 5.97 12.72
C HIS A 120 0.10 5.38 12.32
N PHE A 121 -0.02 4.06 12.18
CA PHE A 121 -1.25 3.37 11.80
C PHE A 121 -1.74 2.39 12.87
N ASP A 122 -3.06 2.24 12.97
CA ASP A 122 -3.72 1.13 13.67
C ASP A 122 -3.48 -0.17 12.89
N LEU A 123 -2.51 -0.95 13.34
CA LEU A 123 -2.06 -2.11 12.61
C LEU A 123 -2.98 -3.31 12.81
N ALA A 124 -3.52 -3.83 11.71
CA ALA A 124 -3.90 -5.22 11.61
C ALA A 124 -2.91 -5.87 10.64
N VAL A 125 -1.74 -6.25 11.14
CA VAL A 125 -0.75 -6.99 10.34
C VAL A 125 -1.28 -8.41 10.17
N GLU A 126 -1.63 -8.76 8.93
CA GLU A 126 -1.89 -10.15 8.53
C GLU A 126 -0.73 -10.57 7.62
N GLU A 127 0.28 -11.23 8.21
CA GLU A 127 1.35 -11.86 7.43
C GLU A 127 0.79 -13.12 6.77
N ILE A 128 0.30 -12.99 5.53
CA ILE A 128 0.00 -14.16 4.69
C ILE A 128 1.31 -14.62 4.06
N GLY A 129 1.95 -15.59 4.71
CA GLY A 129 3.03 -16.34 4.07
C GLY A 129 2.49 -17.01 2.81
N GLY A 130 3.23 -16.96 1.70
CA GLY A 130 2.87 -17.74 0.53
C GLY A 130 2.84 -19.21 0.92
N GLU A 131 1.66 -19.84 0.86
CA GLU A 131 1.56 -21.29 0.92
C GLU A 131 2.33 -21.84 -0.29
N GLU A 132 3.45 -22.50 -0.03
CA GLU A 132 3.95 -23.49 -0.99
C GLU A 132 2.88 -24.56 -1.12
N ASP A 133 2.58 -24.98 -2.34
CA ASP A 133 1.78 -26.17 -2.63
C ASP A 133 2.41 -27.39 -1.93
N ALA A 134 2.02 -27.64 -0.68
CA ALA A 134 2.43 -28.79 0.11
C ALA A 134 1.20 -29.41 0.76
N SER A 135 0.82 -30.55 0.20
CA SER A 135 -0.15 -31.51 0.71
C SER A 135 0.09 -31.87 2.19
N ASP A 136 -1.04 -32.06 2.89
CA ASP A 136 -1.25 -32.80 4.13
C ASP A 136 -0.87 -32.15 5.48
N GLY A 137 -1.86 -32.15 6.40
CA GLY A 137 -1.59 -32.35 7.83
C GLY A 137 -2.03 -31.23 8.77
N HIS A 138 -3.22 -31.39 9.34
CA HIS A 138 -3.76 -30.72 10.52
C HIS A 138 -2.73 -30.51 11.66
N THR A 139 -2.56 -29.28 12.19
CA THR A 139 -2.81 -28.93 13.62
C THR A 139 -2.44 -27.48 14.00
N SER A 140 -3.26 -26.95 14.90
CA SER A 140 -3.27 -25.64 15.58
C SER A 140 -2.09 -25.39 16.53
N ALA A 141 -1.62 -24.13 16.64
CA ALA A 141 -1.55 -23.35 17.89
C ALA A 141 -0.82 -21.98 17.74
N VAL A 142 -1.33 -20.96 18.44
CA VAL A 142 -0.74 -19.62 18.72
C VAL A 142 -0.50 -19.55 20.24
N PRO A 143 0.62 -19.00 20.78
CA PRO A 143 0.65 -17.61 21.33
C PRO A 143 2.03 -16.90 21.26
N ALA A 144 2.11 -15.60 20.89
CA ALA A 144 2.02 -14.36 21.70
C ALA A 144 3.39 -13.78 22.17
N ALA A 145 3.63 -12.50 21.87
CA ALA A 145 4.15 -11.47 22.79
C ALA A 145 4.19 -10.10 22.10
N ALA A 146 3.41 -9.14 22.63
CA ALA A 146 3.47 -7.72 22.26
C ALA A 146 4.17 -6.95 23.39
N THR A 147 5.20 -6.18 23.05
CA THR A 147 5.83 -5.20 23.96
C THR A 147 5.27 -3.82 23.69
N ALA A 148 4.75 -3.16 24.73
CA ALA A 148 4.12 -1.85 24.69
C ALA A 148 5.14 -0.71 24.64
N PHE A 149 4.85 0.31 23.83
CA PHE A 149 5.47 1.63 23.83
C PHE A 149 4.38 2.72 23.93
N PRO A 150 4.71 3.92 24.45
CA PRO A 150 3.71 4.86 24.96
C PRO A 150 2.88 5.52 23.84
N SER A 151 1.60 5.68 24.18
CA SER A 151 0.48 6.05 23.32
C SER A 151 0.52 7.51 22.84
N MET A 152 0.50 7.69 21.51
CA MET A 152 -0.32 8.71 20.87
C MET A 152 -1.52 8.00 20.21
N ALA A 153 -2.66 8.69 20.14
CA ALA A 153 -3.91 8.11 19.64
C ALA A 153 -3.74 7.62 18.19
N PRO A 154 -4.02 6.33 17.91
CA PRO A 154 -3.79 5.79 16.59
C PRO A 154 -4.95 6.18 15.65
N CYS A 155 -4.63 6.26 14.36
CA CYS A 155 -5.30 7.19 13.45
C CYS A 155 -6.06 6.55 12.28
N THR A 156 -5.68 5.36 11.80
CA THR A 156 -6.21 4.74 10.55
C THR A 156 -5.76 3.27 10.43
N ARG A 157 -6.55 2.34 9.88
CA ARG A 157 -6.18 0.90 9.77
C ARG A 157 -5.19 0.61 8.62
N CYS A 158 -4.12 -0.14 8.89
CA CYS A 158 -3.16 -0.60 7.88
C CYS A 158 -3.04 -2.13 7.84
N GLN A 159 -3.05 -2.70 6.63
CA GLN A 159 -2.78 -4.11 6.34
C GLN A 159 -1.48 -4.22 5.52
N VAL A 160 -0.54 -5.03 6.00
CA VAL A 160 0.77 -5.21 5.37
C VAL A 160 0.94 -6.65 4.90
N TYR A 161 1.37 -6.81 3.64
CA TYR A 161 1.64 -8.11 3.02
C TYR A 161 3.13 -8.18 2.63
N SER A 162 3.84 -9.23 3.06
CA SER A 162 5.26 -9.43 2.74
C SER A 162 5.51 -10.78 2.07
N GLY A 163 6.14 -10.76 0.90
CA GLY A 163 6.58 -11.98 0.22
C GLY A 163 7.97 -12.40 0.70
N HIS A 164 8.04 -13.34 1.63
CA HIS A 164 9.31 -13.97 2.02
C HIS A 164 9.58 -15.20 1.13
N ARG A 165 10.72 -15.23 0.44
CA ARG A 165 11.30 -16.52 0.00
C ARG A 165 12.13 -17.06 1.17
N ARG A 166 11.75 -18.20 1.74
CA ARG A 166 12.67 -18.95 2.59
C ARG A 166 13.79 -19.48 1.66
N ALA A 167 15.04 -19.18 2.02
CA ALA A 167 16.23 -19.71 1.37
C ALA A 167 16.46 -21.16 1.78
#